data_AF-B8B3F1-F1
#
_entry.id   AF-B8B3F1-F1
#
_cell.length_a   1.000
_cell.length_b   1.000
_cell.length_c   1.000
_cell.angle_alpha   90.00
_cell.angle_beta   90.00
_cell.angle_gamma   90.00
#
_symmetry.space_group_name_H-M   'P 1'
#
loop_
_entity.id
_entity.type
_entity.pdbx_description
1 polymer ?
#
loop_
_entity_poly.entity_id
_entity_poly.type
_entity_poly.pdbx_seq_one_letter_code
_entity_poly.pdbx_strand_id
1 'polypeptide(L)'
;MHLMTFMEAVKPRWYERTLVLAVQRVFFNAYFLGYLLSPKLAHRVVGYLEEEAIHPYTEYLKDIEAGKIENVPAPPIAIDYWQLPAGATLKDVVIVRADEAHHRDVNHFASDVHFRGMDLKDTPAPLDYH
;
A
#
# COMPACT_ATOMS: atom_id res chain seq x y z
N MET A 1 7.24 -3.38 2.37
CA MET A 1 7.76 -3.23 3.75
C MET A 1 6.67 -3.02 4.80
N HIS A 2 5.48 -2.59 4.40
CA HIS A 2 4.36 -2.31 5.30
C HIS A 2 3.96 -3.52 6.14
N LEU A 3 3.77 -4.69 5.50
CA LEU A 3 3.44 -5.94 6.20
C LEU A 3 4.41 -6.26 7.34
N MET A 4 5.72 -6.23 7.08
CA MET A 4 6.73 -6.57 8.10
C MET A 4 6.71 -5.58 9.27
N THR A 5 6.45 -4.30 8.99
CA THR A 5 6.29 -3.27 10.03
C THR A 5 5.10 -3.59 10.94
N PHE A 6 3.93 -3.89 10.37
CA PHE A 6 2.74 -4.16 11.18
C PHE A 6 2.78 -5.52 11.87
N MET A 7 3.55 -6.48 11.35
CA MET A 7 3.78 -7.78 12.02
C MET A 7 4.64 -7.68 13.29
N GLU A 8 5.46 -6.63 13.43
CA GLU A 8 6.15 -6.33 14.69
C GLU A 8 5.18 -5.73 15.73
N ALA A 9 4.15 -5.01 15.28
CA ALA A 9 3.13 -4.43 16.14
C ALA A 9 2.00 -5.41 16.50
N VAL A 10 1.68 -6.37 15.62
CA VAL A 10 0.53 -7.26 15.75
C VAL A 10 0.93 -8.72 15.55
N LYS A 11 0.46 -9.60 16.44
CA LYS A 11 0.63 -11.06 16.32
C LYS A 11 -0.66 -11.70 15.79
N PRO A 12 -0.74 -12.05 14.50
CA PRO A 12 -1.95 -12.62 13.93
C PRO A 12 -2.19 -14.04 14.44
N ARG A 13 -3.46 -14.35 14.69
CA ARG A 13 -3.93 -15.67 15.10
C ARG A 13 -3.91 -16.65 13.92
N TRP A 14 -4.02 -17.94 14.22
CA TRP A 14 -3.92 -18.98 13.18
C TRP A 14 -5.00 -18.86 12.10
N TYR A 15 -6.23 -18.47 12.47
CA TYR A 15 -7.33 -18.32 11.51
C TYR A 15 -7.18 -17.09 10.61
N GLU A 16 -6.59 -16.00 11.11
CA GLU A 16 -6.23 -14.81 10.30
C GLU A 16 -5.18 -15.19 9.26
N ARG A 17 -4.17 -15.98 9.65
CA ARG A 17 -3.16 -16.50 8.71
C ARG A 17 -3.79 -17.39 7.64
N THR A 18 -4.71 -18.28 8.02
CA THR A 18 -5.45 -19.11 7.06
C THR A 18 -6.29 -18.27 6.11
N LEU A 19 -6.96 -17.22 6.61
CA LEU A 19 -7.72 -16.28 5.79
C LEU A 19 -6.82 -15.57 4.77
N VAL A 20 -5.68 -15.03 5.21
CA VAL A 20 -4.70 -14.38 4.31
C VAL A 20 -4.23 -15.35 3.23
N LEU A 21 -3.91 -16.60 3.57
CA LEU A 21 -3.50 -17.61 2.59
C LEU A 21 -4.61 -17.92 1.57
N ALA A 22 -5.86 -17.98 2.00
CA ALA A 22 -7.00 -18.22 1.12
C ALA A 22 -7.22 -17.04 0.16
N VAL A 23 -7.26 -15.82 0.69
CA VAL A 23 -7.43 -14.59 -0.11
C VAL A 23 -6.27 -14.42 -1.09
N GLN A 24 -5.03 -14.64 -0.66
CA GLN A 24 -3.85 -14.56 -1.52
C GLN A 24 -3.95 -15.54 -2.70
N ARG A 25 -4.41 -16.78 -2.48
CA ARG A 25 -4.58 -17.75 -3.58
C ARG A 25 -5.59 -17.27 -4.60
N VAL A 26 -6.73 -16.75 -4.16
CA VAL A 26 -7.78 -16.26 -5.07
C VAL A 26 -7.31 -15.01 -5.80
N PHE A 27 -6.81 -14.02 -5.06
CA PHE A 27 -6.37 -12.75 -5.62
C PHE A 27 -5.21 -12.91 -6.59
N PHE A 28 -4.20 -13.74 -6.26
CA PHE A 28 -3.08 -14.00 -7.16
C PHE A 28 -3.53 -14.55 -8.50
N ASN A 29 -4.38 -15.58 -8.52
CA ASN A 29 -4.86 -16.19 -9.77
C ASN A 29 -5.75 -15.23 -10.56
N ALA A 30 -6.64 -14.50 -9.90
CA ALA A 30 -7.51 -13.52 -10.55
C ALA A 30 -6.70 -12.37 -11.17
N TYR A 31 -5.76 -11.80 -10.41
CA TYR A 31 -4.90 -10.72 -10.87
C TYR A 31 -3.96 -11.19 -11.98
N PHE A 32 -3.35 -12.38 -11.87
CA PHE A 32 -2.49 -12.95 -12.90
C PHE A 32 -3.22 -13.10 -14.24
N LEU A 33 -4.41 -13.71 -14.24
CA LEU A 33 -5.22 -13.84 -15.44
C LEU A 33 -5.71 -12.47 -15.96
N GLY A 34 -6.12 -11.58 -15.07
CA GLY A 34 -6.53 -10.22 -15.40
C GLY A 34 -5.41 -9.44 -16.10
N TYR A 35 -4.18 -9.56 -15.62
CA TYR A 35 -3.02 -8.90 -16.20
C TYR A 35 -2.68 -9.45 -17.59
N LEU A 36 -2.74 -10.77 -17.79
CA LEU A 36 -2.54 -11.38 -19.11
C LEU A 36 -3.58 -10.90 -20.14
N LEU A 37 -4.83 -10.73 -19.71
CA LEU A 37 -5.91 -10.26 -20.59
C LEU A 37 -5.84 -8.75 -20.84
N SER A 38 -5.53 -7.96 -19.82
CA SER A 38 -5.52 -6.50 -19.92
C SER A 38 -4.65 -5.85 -18.84
N PRO A 39 -3.39 -5.51 -19.15
CA PRO A 39 -2.51 -4.78 -18.24
C PRO A 39 -3.10 -3.43 -17.80
N LYS A 40 -3.77 -2.72 -18.73
CA LYS A 40 -4.46 -1.45 -18.41
C LYS A 40 -5.53 -1.61 -17.33
N LEU A 41 -6.32 -2.68 -17.39
CA LEU A 41 -7.34 -2.95 -16.38
C LEU A 41 -6.70 -3.31 -15.06
N ALA A 42 -5.69 -4.19 -15.08
CA ALA A 42 -4.99 -4.62 -13.88
C ALA A 42 -4.36 -3.44 -13.12
N HIS A 43 -3.64 -2.57 -13.83
CA HIS A 43 -3.10 -1.33 -13.25
C HIS A 43 -4.19 -0.41 -12.74
N ARG A 44 -5.30 -0.24 -13.47
CA ARG A 44 -6.41 0.60 -13.00
C ARG A 44 -7.05 0.08 -11.72
N VAL A 45 -7.24 -1.24 -11.63
CA VAL A 45 -7.77 -1.89 -10.43
C VAL A 45 -6.85 -1.64 -9.23
N VAL A 46 -5.54 -1.81 -9.40
CA VAL A 46 -4.58 -1.51 -8.32
C VAL A 46 -4.62 -0.03 -7.95
N GLY A 47 -4.64 0.88 -8.92
CA GLY A 47 -4.78 2.32 -8.64
C GLY A 47 -5.96 2.64 -7.70
N TYR A 48 -7.13 2.07 -7.97
CA TYR A 48 -8.29 2.22 -7.08
C TYR A 48 -8.14 1.51 -5.73
N LEU A 49 -7.44 0.37 -5.66
CA LEU A 49 -7.14 -0.26 -4.36
C LEU A 49 -6.24 0.64 -3.50
N GLU A 50 -5.29 1.33 -4.11
CA GLU A 50 -4.39 2.25 -3.40
C GLU A 50 -5.10 3.57 -3.02
N GLU A 51 -6.07 4.05 -3.82
CA GLU A 51 -7.00 5.12 -3.39
C GLU A 51 -7.72 4.72 -2.10
N GLU A 52 -8.29 3.51 -2.08
CA GLU A 52 -8.98 2.97 -0.92
C GLU A 52 -8.02 2.66 0.24
N ALA A 53 -6.74 2.39 0.00
CA ALA A 53 -5.75 2.14 1.04
C ALA A 53 -5.43 3.39 1.88
N ILE A 54 -5.58 4.60 1.33
CA ILE A 54 -5.34 5.86 2.05
C ILE A 54 -6.39 6.07 3.16
N HIS A 55 -7.64 5.67 2.93
CA HIS A 55 -8.75 5.83 3.87
C HIS A 55 -8.52 5.15 5.23
N PRO A 56 -8.26 3.83 5.32
CA PRO A 56 -8.05 3.15 6.59
C PRO A 56 -6.82 3.68 7.34
N TYR A 57 -5.74 4.06 6.66
CA TYR A 57 -4.61 4.70 7.35
C TYR A 57 -4.94 6.10 7.86
N THR A 58 -5.81 6.84 7.18
CA THR A 58 -6.29 8.14 7.66
C THR A 58 -7.16 7.98 8.90
N GLU A 59 -8.05 7.00 8.93
CA GLU A 59 -8.85 6.68 10.12
C GLU A 59 -7.97 6.15 11.26
N TYR A 60 -6.97 5.33 10.94
CA TYR A 60 -6.00 4.84 11.92
C TYR A 60 -5.23 5.98 12.60
N LEU A 61 -4.79 6.98 11.83
CA LEU A 61 -4.17 8.20 12.37
C LEU A 61 -5.12 8.95 13.31
N LYS A 62 -6.38 9.14 12.91
CA LYS A 62 -7.39 9.81 13.75
C LYS A 62 -7.62 9.06 15.06
N ASP A 63 -7.66 7.73 15.01
CA ASP A 63 -7.87 6.91 16.21
C ASP A 63 -6.67 6.93 17.15
N ILE A 64 -5.44 7.06 16.64
CA ILE A 64 -4.24 7.34 17.46
C ILE A 64 -4.34 8.73 18.11
N GLU A 65 -4.67 9.76 17.33
CA GLU A 65 -4.79 11.14 17.85
C GLU A 65 -5.92 11.30 18.86
N ALA A 66 -7.01 10.54 18.71
CA ALA A 66 -8.12 10.48 19.66
C ALA A 66 -7.82 9.61 20.89
N GLY A 67 -6.65 8.97 20.97
CA GLY A 67 -6.25 8.10 22.08
C GLY A 67 -7.00 6.77 22.16
N LYS A 68 -7.71 6.37 21.09
CA LYS A 68 -8.35 5.05 21.00
C LYS A 68 -7.33 3.95 20.74
N ILE A 69 -6.23 4.29 20.09
CA ILE A 69 -5.09 3.43 19.81
C ILE A 69 -3.88 4.03 20.52
N GLU A 70 -3.16 3.21 21.29
CA GLU A 70 -1.97 3.65 22.00
C GLU A 70 -0.84 3.98 21.02
N ASN A 71 -0.27 5.18 21.15
CA ASN A 71 0.84 5.63 20.32
C ASN A 71 2.18 5.09 20.84
N VAL A 72 2.44 3.79 20.59
CA VAL A 72 3.68 3.12 21.02
C VAL A 72 4.89 3.52 20.17
N PRO A 73 6.14 3.27 20.63
CA PRO A 73 7.33 3.47 19.82
C PRO A 73 7.26 2.71 18.48
N ALA A 74 7.75 3.33 17.40
CA ALA A 74 7.77 2.73 16.08
C ALA A 74 8.67 1.47 16.06
N PRO A 75 8.30 0.40 15.34
CA PRO A 75 9.17 -0.75 15.15
C PRO A 75 10.52 -0.35 14.51
N PRO A 76 11.66 -0.92 14.92
CA PRO A 76 12.97 -0.57 14.35
C PRO A 76 13.04 -0.69 12.83
N ILE A 77 12.38 -1.70 12.25
CA ILE A 77 12.31 -1.87 10.79
C ILE A 77 11.65 -0.69 10.07
N ALA A 78 10.68 -0.03 10.69
CA ALA A 78 10.02 1.14 10.15
C ALA A 78 10.93 2.36 10.22
N ILE A 79 11.62 2.53 11.35
CA ILE A 79 12.60 3.61 11.55
C ILE A 79 13.68 3.52 10.48
N ASP A 80 14.25 2.33 10.27
CA ASP A 80 15.30 2.12 9.28
C ASP A 80 14.80 2.31 7.84
N TYR A 81 13.61 1.77 7.51
CA TYR A 81 13.09 1.79 6.14
C TYR A 81 12.64 3.19 5.69
N TRP A 82 11.88 3.90 6.51
CA TRP A 82 11.41 5.25 6.21
C TRP A 82 12.34 6.35 6.72
N GLN A 83 13.52 5.98 7.25
CA GLN A 83 14.51 6.91 7.80
C GLN A 83 13.91 7.86 8.86
N LEU A 84 13.07 7.32 9.74
CA LEU A 84 12.39 8.10 10.77
C LEU A 84 13.39 8.50 11.89
N PRO A 85 13.09 9.56 12.66
CA PRO A 85 13.85 9.88 13.87
C PRO A 85 13.83 8.72 14.88
N ALA A 86 14.88 8.56 15.68
CA ALA A 86 15.00 7.46 16.65
C ALA A 86 13.89 7.43 17.72
N GLY A 87 13.22 8.57 17.97
CA GLY A 87 12.08 8.69 18.87
C GLY A 87 10.70 8.57 18.19
N ALA A 88 10.66 8.10 16.94
CA ALA A 88 9.43 7.97 16.18
C ALA A 88 8.45 7.00 16.84
N THR A 89 7.17 7.29 16.63
CA THR A 89 6.04 6.58 17.19
C THR A 89 5.17 5.97 16.08
N LEU A 90 4.17 5.18 16.46
CA LEU A 90 3.24 4.56 15.52
C LEU A 90 2.50 5.59 14.64
N LYS A 91 2.25 6.79 15.17
CA LYS A 91 1.76 7.94 14.41
C LYS A 91 2.66 8.29 13.22
N ASP A 92 3.97 8.29 13.42
CA ASP A 92 4.96 8.66 12.39
C ASP A 92 5.07 7.58 11.31
N VAL A 93 4.81 6.31 11.67
CA VAL A 93 4.73 5.18 10.71
C VAL A 93 3.56 5.33 9.74
N VAL A 94 2.56 6.16 10.05
CA VAL A 94 1.45 6.46 9.12
C VAL A 94 1.92 7.22 7.86
N ILE A 95 3.20 7.60 7.78
CA ILE A 95 3.86 8.00 6.52
C ILE A 95 3.68 6.97 5.39
N VAL A 96 3.37 5.71 5.72
CA VAL A 96 2.93 4.68 4.77
C VAL A 96 1.85 5.17 3.79
N ARG A 97 0.98 6.13 4.19
CA ARG A 97 0.01 6.76 3.28
C ARG A 97 0.65 7.42 2.06
N ALA A 98 1.85 7.98 2.21
CA ALA A 98 2.57 8.57 1.11
C ALA A 98 3.03 7.50 0.11
N ASP A 99 3.41 6.31 0.59
CA ASP A 99 3.73 5.18 -0.27
C ASP A 99 2.48 4.76 -1.07
N GLU A 100 1.31 4.64 -0.42
CA GLU A 100 0.08 4.26 -1.13
C GLU A 100 -0.39 5.32 -2.12
N ALA A 101 -0.25 6.61 -1.78
CA ALA A 101 -0.52 7.69 -2.74
C ALA A 101 0.43 7.62 -3.94
N HIS A 102 1.70 7.31 -3.73
CA HIS A 102 2.64 7.10 -4.82
C HIS A 102 2.29 5.87 -5.66
N HIS A 103 1.92 4.75 -5.03
CA HIS A 103 1.48 3.53 -5.72
C HIS A 103 0.22 3.77 -6.55
N ARG A 104 -0.76 4.52 -6.01
CA ARG A 104 -1.96 4.97 -6.72
C ARG A 104 -1.56 5.70 -7.99
N ASP A 105 -0.79 6.76 -7.86
CA ASP A 105 -0.42 7.66 -8.96
C ASP A 105 0.31 6.88 -10.06
N VAL A 106 1.30 6.06 -9.69
CA VAL A 106 2.06 5.23 -10.64
C VAL A 106 1.17 4.20 -11.35
N ASN A 107 0.20 3.58 -10.65
CA ASN A 107 -0.69 2.61 -11.28
C ASN A 107 -1.73 3.26 -12.19
N HIS A 108 -2.29 4.42 -11.83
CA HIS A 108 -3.17 5.16 -12.75
C HIS A 108 -2.40 5.60 -14.00
N PHE A 109 -1.17 6.10 -13.82
CA PHE A 109 -0.31 6.44 -14.94
C PHE A 109 -0.02 5.24 -15.84
N ALA A 110 0.35 4.09 -15.26
CA ALA A 110 0.64 2.88 -16.01
C ALA A 110 -0.58 2.40 -16.82
N SER A 111 -1.77 2.46 -16.22
CA SER A 111 -3.04 2.21 -16.92
C SER A 111 -3.21 3.13 -18.13
N ASP A 112 -2.93 4.42 -17.98
CA ASP A 112 -3.11 5.42 -19.05
C ASP A 112 -2.11 5.25 -20.19
N VAL A 113 -0.86 4.92 -19.87
CA VAL A 113 0.19 4.56 -20.85
C VAL A 113 -0.27 3.35 -21.68
N HIS A 114 -0.71 2.28 -21.02
CA HIS A 114 -1.22 1.09 -21.71
C HIS A 114 -2.49 1.37 -22.51
N PHE A 115 -3.38 2.23 -22.02
CA PHE A 115 -4.58 2.62 -22.75
C PHE A 115 -4.25 3.37 -24.04
N ARG A 116 -3.22 4.21 -24.02
CA ARG A 116 -2.70 4.95 -25.19
C ARG A 116 -1.82 4.10 -26.12
N GLY A 117 -1.55 2.84 -25.78
CA GLY A 117 -0.69 1.95 -26.56
C GLY A 117 0.80 2.31 -26.53
N MET A 118 1.22 3.05 -25.50
CA MET A 118 2.62 3.42 -25.29
C MET A 118 3.34 2.38 -24.39
N ASP A 119 4.68 2.41 -24.37
CA ASP A 119 5.50 1.56 -23.49
C ASP A 119 5.92 2.36 -22.24
N LEU A 120 5.84 1.73 -21.06
CA LEU A 120 6.27 2.30 -19.79
C LEU A 120 7.77 2.62 -19.75
N LYS A 121 8.58 1.85 -20.48
CA LYS A 121 10.03 2.08 -20.55
C LYS A 121 10.38 3.42 -21.19
N ASP A 122 9.55 3.85 -22.15
CA ASP A 122 9.78 5.05 -22.94
C ASP A 122 8.94 6.24 -22.44
N THR A 123 8.05 6.03 -21.47
CA THR A 123 7.14 7.04 -20.95
C THR A 123 7.33 7.23 -19.44
N PRO A 124 8.28 8.06 -19.00
CA PRO A 124 8.45 8.35 -17.58
C PRO A 124 7.22 9.08 -17.02
N ALA A 125 6.83 8.74 -15.80
CA ALA A 125 5.78 9.46 -15.09
C ALA A 125 6.21 10.92 -14.83
N PRO A 126 5.36 11.92 -15.10
CA PRO A 126 5.60 13.30 -14.69
C PRO A 126 5.75 13.40 -13.16
N LEU A 127 6.57 14.34 -12.69
CA LEU A 127 6.79 14.54 -11.24
C LEU A 127 5.55 15.08 -10.52
N ASP A 128 4.60 15.64 -11.26
CA ASP A 128 3.36 16.25 -10.80
C ASP A 128 2.11 15.41 -11.12
N TYR A 129 2.29 14.14 -11.49
CA TYR A 129 1.18 13.24 -11.77
C TYR A 129 0.48 12.83 -10.47
N HIS A 130 -0.79 13.22 -10.30
CA HIS A 130 -1.63 12.95 -9.13
C HIS A 130 -3.09 12.70 -9.51
#